data_AF-A0A4R1WQ01-F1
#
_entry.id   AF-A0A4R1WQ01-F1
#
_cell.length_a   1.000
_cell.length_b   1.000
_cell.length_c   1.000
_cell.angle_alpha   90.00
_cell.angle_beta   90.00
_cell.angle_gamma   90.00
#
_symmetry.space_group_name_H-M   'P 1'
#
loop_
_entity.id
_entity.type
_entity.pdbx_description
1 polymer ?
#
loop_
_entity_poly.entity_id
_entity_poly.type
_entity_poly.pdbx_seq_one_letter_code
_entity_poly.pdbx_strand_id
1 'polypeptide(L)'
;MKRITAVRAAIVALMLVITVGATPAAVSSPPPSPAAPVEDCGHTDATSTTLLGRGGQREPDLGEVHEDLPASAVNKASKKFSATVPVYFHVITDGAAGSLTAAQIAAQIAVLNATFAGAEGGARTGFSFTLAGVTRTDNAAWFATNPGGTRTA
;
A
#
# COMPACT_ATOMS: atom_id res chain seq x y z
N MET A 1 -46.46 13.45 2.91
CA MET A 1 -45.98 14.50 3.84
C MET A 1 -46.96 14.59 5.00
N LYS A 2 -46.59 14.12 6.19
CA LYS A 2 -47.34 14.33 7.44
C LYS A 2 -46.36 14.18 8.60
N ARG A 3 -46.02 15.33 9.19
CA ARG A 3 -45.15 15.49 10.36
C ARG A 3 -46.02 15.25 11.59
N ILE A 4 -45.60 14.37 12.49
CA ILE A 4 -46.18 14.30 13.84
C ILE A 4 -45.00 14.23 14.82
N THR A 5 -44.83 15.36 15.51
CA THR A 5 -43.91 15.58 16.62
C THR A 5 -44.74 15.49 17.91
N ALA A 6 -44.36 14.64 18.87
CA ALA A 6 -44.75 14.72 20.28
C ALA A 6 -43.79 13.81 21.08
N VAL A 7 -42.74 14.35 21.71
CA VAL A 7 -42.71 14.90 23.09
C VAL A 7 -42.78 13.80 24.17
N ARG A 8 -41.57 13.49 24.66
CA ARG A 8 -41.14 13.32 26.07
C ARG A 8 -42.09 12.57 27.03
N ALA A 9 -41.71 11.33 27.34
CA ALA A 9 -41.94 10.74 28.65
C ALA A 9 -40.58 10.34 29.23
N ALA A 10 -40.15 11.06 30.28
CA ALA A 10 -38.95 10.77 31.03
C ALA A 10 -39.25 9.64 32.03
N ILE A 11 -38.47 8.56 31.97
CA ILE A 11 -38.40 7.56 33.04
C ILE A 11 -37.00 7.66 33.63
N VAL A 12 -36.95 8.22 34.84
CA VAL A 12 -35.77 8.30 35.69
C VAL A 12 -35.58 6.92 36.31
N ALA A 13 -34.57 6.19 35.83
CA ALA A 13 -34.09 4.96 36.46
C ALA A 13 -32.73 5.24 37.12
N LEU A 14 -32.80 5.37 38.44
CA LEU A 14 -31.68 5.44 39.38
C LEU A 14 -30.88 4.14 39.33
N MET A 15 -29.64 4.18 38.84
CA MET A 15 -28.68 3.07 38.94
C MET A 15 -27.33 3.56 39.44
N LEU A 16 -27.12 3.27 40.73
CA LEU A 16 -25.90 3.02 41.49
C LEU A 16 -24.55 3.35 40.81
N VAL A 17 -23.96 4.47 41.25
CA VAL A 17 -22.56 4.83 41.01
C VAL A 17 -21.66 3.99 41.93
N ILE A 18 -20.80 3.16 41.35
CA ILE A 18 -19.69 2.48 42.05
C ILE A 18 -18.42 3.28 41.73
N THR A 19 -17.96 4.13 42.65
CA THR A 19 -16.69 4.83 42.51
C THR A 19 -15.55 3.89 42.91
N VAL A 20 -14.91 3.24 41.92
CA VAL A 20 -13.59 2.63 42.12
C VAL A 20 -12.55 3.74 42.02
N GLY A 21 -11.97 4.10 43.17
CA GLY A 21 -10.83 5.01 43.24
C GLY A 21 -9.57 4.31 42.74
N ALA A 22 -9.20 4.55 41.49
CA ALA A 22 -7.86 4.25 40.98
C ALA A 22 -7.01 5.52 41.15
N THR A 23 -6.06 5.46 42.08
CA THR A 23 -5.00 6.46 42.23
C THR A 23 -4.11 6.46 40.99
N PRO A 24 -3.79 7.60 40.36
CA PRO A 24 -2.71 7.63 39.38
C PRO A 24 -1.37 7.56 40.12
N ALA A 25 -0.68 6.43 39.99
CA ALA A 25 0.75 6.37 40.27
C ALA A 25 1.47 7.26 39.26
N ALA A 26 2.10 8.32 39.74
CA ALA A 26 2.94 9.19 38.93
C ALA A 26 4.14 8.39 38.39
N VAL A 27 4.10 8.04 37.10
CA VAL A 27 5.25 7.52 36.38
C VAL A 27 6.23 8.66 36.15
N SER A 28 7.29 8.68 36.96
CA SER A 28 8.44 9.58 36.76
C SER A 28 9.10 9.21 35.42
N SER A 29 8.92 10.07 34.42
CA SER A 29 9.61 9.92 33.12
C SER A 29 11.06 10.38 33.28
N PRO A 30 12.06 9.60 32.81
CA PRO A 30 13.44 10.07 32.76
C PRO A 30 13.56 11.25 31.77
N PRO A 31 14.51 12.18 32.00
CA PRO A 31 14.69 13.35 31.15
C PRO A 31 15.04 12.96 29.71
N PRO A 32 14.68 13.79 28.70
CA PRO A 32 15.09 13.54 27.33
C PRO A 32 16.62 13.64 27.22
N SER A 33 17.25 12.61 26.65
CA SER A 33 18.65 12.67 26.21
C SER A 33 18.83 13.85 25.25
N PRO A 34 19.97 14.56 25.31
CA PRO A 34 20.24 15.67 24.40
C PRO A 34 20.27 15.17 22.95
N ALA A 35 19.57 15.89 22.09
CA ALA A 35 19.55 15.69 20.65
C ALA A 35 20.99 15.68 20.11
N ALA A 36 21.37 14.58 19.47
CA ALA A 36 22.59 14.53 18.68
C ALA A 36 22.49 15.56 17.53
N PRO A 37 23.60 16.23 17.18
CA PRO A 37 23.60 17.29 16.18
C PRO A 37 23.12 16.76 14.82
N VAL A 38 22.26 17.53 14.17
CA VAL A 38 21.85 17.33 12.78
C VAL A 38 23.05 17.63 11.89
N GLU A 39 23.81 16.60 11.54
CA GLU A 39 24.85 16.73 10.53
C GLU A 39 24.21 16.78 9.14
N ASP A 40 24.19 18.01 8.62
CA ASP A 40 24.39 18.45 7.25
C ASP A 40 24.09 17.45 6.12
N CYS A 41 23.26 17.88 5.17
CA CYS A 41 23.08 17.22 3.88
C CYS A 41 24.31 17.46 2.96
N GLY A 42 25.49 17.15 3.48
CA GLY A 42 26.79 17.29 2.85
C GLY A 42 27.14 16.03 2.08
N HIS A 43 26.94 16.09 0.77
CA HIS A 43 27.50 15.15 -0.19
C HIS A 43 29.03 15.30 -0.20
N THR A 44 29.79 14.27 0.18
CA THR A 44 30.99 13.83 -0.55
C THR A 44 31.52 12.46 -0.09
N ASP A 45 31.69 11.62 -1.12
CA ASP A 45 32.61 10.51 -1.32
C ASP A 45 32.60 9.23 -0.46
N ALA A 46 32.17 8.18 -1.17
CA ALA A 46 32.79 6.87 -1.25
C ALA A 46 32.88 6.06 0.04
N THR A 47 31.73 5.50 0.47
CA THR A 47 31.47 4.04 0.42
C THR A 47 29.97 3.83 0.64
N SER A 48 29.18 4.12 -0.39
CA SER A 48 27.71 4.02 -0.37
C SER A 48 27.23 2.57 -0.41
N THR A 49 27.30 1.87 0.72
CA THR A 49 26.71 0.50 0.85
C THR A 49 25.23 0.54 1.24
N THR A 50 24.57 1.71 1.25
CA THR A 50 23.13 1.87 1.54
C THR A 50 22.27 2.33 0.36
N LEU A 51 22.85 2.49 -0.84
CA LEU A 51 22.12 2.70 -2.09
C LEU A 51 22.12 1.43 -2.96
N LEU A 52 21.80 0.27 -2.37
CA LEU A 52 21.33 -0.86 -3.17
C LEU A 52 19.86 -0.62 -3.51
N GLY A 53 19.62 0.34 -4.40
CA GLY A 53 18.34 0.53 -5.03
C GLY A 53 18.02 -0.69 -5.88
N ARG A 54 17.38 -1.71 -5.30
CA ARG A 54 16.66 -2.83 -5.94
C ARG A 54 17.29 -3.46 -7.21
N GLY A 55 18.61 -3.36 -7.37
CA GLY A 55 19.33 -3.79 -8.56
C GLY A 55 19.75 -5.23 -8.41
N GLY A 56 18.82 -6.16 -8.59
CA GLY A 56 19.18 -7.53 -8.95
C GLY A 56 19.89 -7.58 -10.30
N GLN A 57 20.08 -8.78 -10.86
CA GLN A 57 20.42 -8.90 -12.27
C GLN A 57 19.42 -8.09 -13.09
N ARG A 58 19.93 -7.09 -13.80
CA ARG A 58 19.12 -6.30 -14.73
C ARG A 58 18.73 -7.24 -15.86
N GLU A 59 17.43 -7.31 -16.15
CA GLU A 59 16.93 -8.09 -17.29
C GLU A 59 17.72 -7.73 -18.55
N PRO A 60 18.01 -8.71 -19.44
CA PRO A 60 18.64 -8.44 -20.73
C PRO A 60 17.85 -7.37 -21.48
N ASP A 61 18.55 -6.42 -22.09
CA ASP A 61 17.91 -5.43 -22.95
C ASP A 61 17.21 -6.14 -24.11
N LEU A 62 15.89 -6.00 -24.18
CA LEU A 62 15.05 -6.60 -25.22
C LEU A 62 15.16 -5.85 -26.56
N GLY A 63 15.91 -4.74 -26.61
CA GLY A 63 15.99 -3.86 -27.78
C GLY A 63 14.69 -3.09 -28.03
N GLU A 64 13.80 -3.03 -27.03
CA GLU A 64 12.56 -2.28 -27.10
C GLU A 64 12.86 -0.79 -26.98
N VAL A 65 12.77 -0.09 -28.11
CA VAL A 65 12.84 1.37 -28.14
C VAL A 65 11.56 1.92 -27.52
N HIS A 66 11.68 2.39 -26.27
CA HIS A 66 10.62 3.12 -25.60
C HIS A 66 10.71 4.58 -26.03
N GLU A 67 9.71 5.05 -26.78
CA GLU A 67 9.60 6.47 -27.08
C GLU A 67 9.16 7.22 -25.83
N ASP A 68 9.94 8.23 -25.44
CA ASP A 68 9.59 9.10 -24.35
C ASP A 68 8.29 9.85 -24.64
N LEU A 69 7.64 10.28 -23.57
CA LEU A 69 6.45 11.12 -23.68
C LEU A 69 6.79 12.36 -24.52
N PRO A 70 6.09 12.63 -25.63
CA PRO A 70 6.44 13.74 -26.51
C PRO A 70 6.35 15.06 -25.74
N ALA A 71 7.23 16.01 -26.03
CA ALA A 71 7.30 17.30 -25.33
C ALA A 71 5.94 18.03 -25.30
N SER A 72 5.12 17.84 -26.32
CA SER A 72 3.76 18.41 -26.41
C SER A 72 2.78 17.87 -25.37
N ALA A 73 3.03 16.68 -24.80
CA ALA A 73 2.18 16.01 -23.82
C ALA A 73 2.62 16.23 -22.37
N VAL A 74 3.84 16.74 -22.15
CA VAL A 74 4.35 17.05 -20.82
C VAL A 74 3.46 18.10 -20.14
N ASN A 75 3.08 17.85 -18.89
CA ASN A 75 2.20 18.72 -18.08
C ASN A 75 0.80 18.99 -18.65
N LYS A 76 0.33 18.22 -19.65
CA LYS A 76 -1.02 18.35 -20.20
C LYS A 76 -2.10 17.66 -19.36
N ALA A 77 -1.72 16.76 -18.46
CA ALA A 77 -2.67 16.08 -17.58
C ALA A 77 -3.38 17.08 -16.66
N SER A 78 -4.70 16.93 -16.54
CA SER A 78 -5.51 17.77 -15.65
C SER A 78 -5.09 17.58 -14.19
N LYS A 79 -4.98 18.67 -13.44
CA LYS A 79 -4.77 18.62 -11.96
C LYS A 79 -5.90 17.90 -11.21
N LYS A 80 -7.03 17.65 -11.87
CA LYS A 80 -8.20 16.93 -11.33
C LYS A 80 -8.35 15.53 -11.92
N PHE A 81 -7.31 15.00 -12.57
CA PHE A 81 -7.36 13.65 -13.13
C PHE A 81 -7.70 12.62 -12.05
N SER A 82 -8.64 11.73 -12.37
CA SER A 82 -8.93 10.56 -11.56
C SER A 82 -9.41 9.41 -12.45
N ALA A 83 -8.89 8.21 -12.19
CA ALA A 83 -9.30 7.00 -12.89
C ALA A 83 -9.29 5.81 -11.93
N THR A 84 -10.23 4.88 -12.11
CA THR A 84 -10.29 3.63 -11.37
C THR A 84 -9.96 2.47 -12.31
N VAL A 85 -8.93 1.71 -11.96
CA VAL A 85 -8.46 0.56 -12.71
C VAL A 85 -9.08 -0.71 -12.10
N PRO A 86 -9.87 -1.47 -12.88
CA PRO A 86 -10.30 -2.81 -12.48
C PRO A 86 -9.13 -3.80 -12.63
N VAL A 87 -8.77 -4.46 -11.55
CA VAL A 87 -7.63 -5.40 -11.50
C VAL A 87 -8.14 -6.83 -11.44
N TYR A 88 -7.63 -7.68 -12.33
CA TYR A 88 -7.84 -9.13 -12.29
C TYR A 88 -6.57 -9.82 -11.81
N PHE A 89 -6.70 -10.72 -10.83
CA PHE A 89 -5.60 -11.58 -10.39
C PHE A 89 -5.75 -12.97 -11.01
N HIS A 90 -4.73 -13.43 -11.71
CA HIS A 90 -4.63 -14.82 -12.16
C HIS A 90 -3.59 -15.53 -11.30
N VAL A 91 -4.06 -16.33 -10.36
CA VAL A 91 -3.21 -17.09 -9.44
C VAL A 91 -2.91 -18.44 -10.10
N ILE A 92 -1.63 -18.73 -10.33
CA ILE A 92 -1.16 -20.01 -10.84
C ILE A 92 -0.48 -20.75 -9.69
N THR A 93 -0.82 -22.02 -9.53
CA THR A 93 -0.31 -22.92 -8.48
C THR A 93 0.16 -24.22 -9.11
N ASP A 94 1.03 -24.96 -8.42
CA ASP A 94 1.39 -26.36 -8.74
C ASP A 94 0.59 -27.39 -7.92
N GLY A 95 -0.43 -26.92 -7.19
CA GLY A 95 -1.26 -27.70 -6.27
C GLY A 95 -0.77 -27.67 -4.83
N ALA A 96 0.52 -27.43 -4.58
CA ALA A 96 1.12 -27.39 -3.24
C ALA A 96 1.61 -25.99 -2.84
N ALA A 97 2.10 -25.20 -3.80
CA ALA A 97 2.69 -23.89 -3.64
C ALA A 97 2.04 -22.86 -4.59
N GLY A 98 2.25 -21.56 -4.32
CA GLY A 98 1.75 -20.48 -5.19
C GLY A 98 0.28 -20.11 -5.00
N SER A 99 -0.46 -20.81 -4.13
CA SER A 99 -1.85 -20.43 -3.80
C SER A 99 -1.89 -19.20 -2.89
N LEU A 100 -2.50 -18.12 -3.39
CA LEU A 100 -2.71 -16.89 -2.63
C LEU A 100 -4.09 -16.85 -1.97
N THR A 101 -4.09 -16.49 -0.68
CA THR A 101 -5.31 -16.23 0.08
C THR A 101 -6.00 -14.94 -0.39
N ALA A 102 -7.31 -14.83 -0.14
CA ALA A 102 -8.04 -13.60 -0.43
C ALA A 102 -7.49 -12.39 0.34
N ALA A 103 -6.99 -12.61 1.57
CA ALA A 103 -6.38 -11.57 2.39
C ALA A 103 -5.09 -11.02 1.76
N GLN A 104 -4.23 -11.89 1.23
CA GLN A 104 -3.02 -11.46 0.53
C GLN A 104 -3.34 -10.66 -0.75
N ILE A 105 -4.34 -11.09 -1.52
CA ILE A 105 -4.79 -10.36 -2.71
C ILE A 105 -5.35 -8.98 -2.32
N ALA A 106 -6.17 -8.92 -1.28
CA ALA A 106 -6.71 -7.66 -0.77
C ALA A 106 -5.60 -6.72 -0.26
N ALA A 107 -4.58 -7.27 0.41
CA ALA A 107 -3.41 -6.50 0.85
C ALA A 107 -2.66 -5.89 -0.33
N GLN A 108 -2.50 -6.62 -1.44
CA GLN A 108 -1.85 -6.05 -2.63
C GLN A 108 -2.67 -4.91 -3.26
N ILE A 109 -3.99 -5.03 -3.32
CA ILE A 109 -4.86 -3.92 -3.76
C ILE A 109 -4.70 -2.70 -2.84
N ALA A 110 -4.55 -2.91 -1.53
CA ALA A 110 -4.30 -1.83 -0.59
C ALA A 110 -2.94 -1.15 -0.85
N VAL A 111 -1.89 -1.94 -1.11
CA VAL A 111 -0.56 -1.41 -1.48
C VAL A 111 -0.64 -0.57 -2.76
N LEU A 112 -1.32 -1.06 -3.80
CA LEU A 112 -1.49 -0.30 -5.05
C LEU A 112 -2.21 1.03 -4.81
N ASN A 113 -3.28 1.03 -4.01
CA ASN A 113 -3.98 2.26 -3.69
C ASN A 113 -3.14 3.23 -2.85
N ALA A 114 -2.40 2.74 -1.85
CA ALA A 114 -1.57 3.58 -0.99
C ALA A 114 -0.41 4.24 -1.77
N THR A 115 0.31 3.43 -2.54
CA THR A 115 1.47 3.87 -3.34
C THR A 115 1.08 4.92 -4.38
N PHE A 116 0.04 4.66 -5.18
CA PHE A 116 -0.44 5.60 -6.20
C PHE A 116 -1.21 6.80 -5.61
N ALA A 117 -1.61 6.73 -4.34
CA ALA A 117 -2.09 7.88 -3.58
C ALA A 117 -0.96 8.77 -3.02
N GLY A 118 0.30 8.36 -3.16
CA GLY A 118 1.47 9.11 -2.70
C GLY A 118 1.91 8.81 -1.27
N ALA A 119 1.43 7.72 -0.65
CA ALA A 119 1.75 7.39 0.74
C ALA A 119 3.25 7.14 0.99
N GLU A 120 4.01 6.75 -0.03
CA GLU A 120 5.46 6.48 0.03
C GLU A 120 6.31 7.73 -0.25
N GLY A 121 5.76 8.93 -0.08
CA GLY A 121 6.44 10.21 -0.34
C GLY A 121 6.41 10.68 -1.81
N GLY A 122 5.66 10.00 -2.67
CA GLY A 122 5.44 10.36 -4.07
C GLY A 122 4.24 11.30 -4.29
N ALA A 123 4.05 11.75 -5.53
CA ALA A 123 2.86 12.52 -5.91
C ALA A 123 1.60 11.65 -5.92
N ARG A 124 0.46 12.24 -5.53
CA ARG A 124 -0.85 11.61 -5.73
C ARG A 124 -1.17 11.58 -7.22
N THR A 125 -1.19 10.38 -7.81
CA THR A 125 -1.28 10.17 -9.26
C THR A 125 -2.70 10.35 -9.83
N GLY A 126 -3.73 10.22 -9.00
CA GLY A 126 -5.14 10.20 -9.41
C GLY A 126 -5.68 8.80 -9.76
N PHE A 127 -4.82 7.78 -9.83
CA PHE A 127 -5.25 6.39 -10.01
C PHE A 127 -5.74 5.77 -8.71
N SER A 128 -6.73 4.89 -8.85
CA SER A 128 -7.26 4.01 -7.81
C SER A 128 -7.46 2.62 -8.40
N PHE A 129 -7.43 1.59 -7.56
CA PHE A 129 -7.46 0.19 -7.97
C PHE A 129 -8.57 -0.55 -7.24
N THR A 130 -9.32 -1.35 -7.97
CA THR A 130 -10.40 -2.18 -7.43
C THR A 130 -10.23 -3.61 -7.91
N LEU A 131 -10.46 -4.58 -7.03
CA LEU A 131 -10.43 -5.98 -7.43
C LEU A 131 -11.67 -6.30 -8.26
N ALA A 132 -11.47 -6.62 -9.53
CA ALA A 132 -12.53 -6.96 -10.47
C ALA A 132 -12.76 -8.48 -10.55
N GLY A 133 -11.73 -9.30 -10.29
CA GLY A 133 -11.88 -10.75 -10.27
C GLY A 133 -10.61 -11.49 -9.91
N VAL A 134 -10.76 -12.76 -9.55
CA VAL A 134 -9.65 -13.68 -9.29
C VAL A 134 -9.90 -14.99 -10.02
N THR A 135 -8.95 -15.40 -10.85
CA THR A 135 -8.92 -16.75 -11.43
C THR A 135 -7.84 -17.56 -10.71
N ARG A 136 -8.09 -18.83 -10.44
CA ARG A 136 -7.08 -19.75 -9.89
C ARG A 136 -6.90 -20.92 -10.84
N THR A 137 -5.67 -21.19 -11.22
CA THR A 137 -5.31 -22.26 -12.15
C THR A 137 -4.24 -23.14 -11.53
N ASP A 138 -4.55 -24.42 -11.35
CA ASP A 138 -3.56 -25.44 -11.00
C ASP A 138 -2.88 -25.93 -12.28
N ASN A 139 -1.66 -25.46 -12.50
CA ASN A 139 -0.82 -25.83 -13.63
C ASN A 139 0.65 -25.72 -13.21
N ALA A 140 1.18 -26.82 -12.69
CA ALA A 140 2.57 -26.94 -12.26
C ALA A 140 3.58 -26.60 -13.38
N ALA A 141 3.24 -26.86 -14.65
CA ALA A 141 4.13 -26.54 -15.76
C ALA A 141 4.27 -25.02 -15.96
N TRP A 142 3.16 -24.27 -15.88
CA TRP A 142 3.20 -22.80 -15.93
C TRP A 142 3.84 -22.21 -14.68
N PHE A 143 3.56 -22.77 -13.50
CA PHE A 143 4.14 -22.31 -12.24
C PHE A 143 5.68 -22.40 -12.23
N ALA A 144 6.24 -23.47 -12.82
CA ALA A 144 7.69 -23.70 -12.92
C ALA A 144 8.35 -23.04 -14.14
N THR A 145 7.66 -22.13 -14.84
CA THR A 145 8.20 -21.47 -16.03
C THR A 145 9.05 -20.26 -15.64
N ASN A 146 10.26 -20.17 -16.19
CA ASN A 146 11.15 -19.02 -16.01
C ASN A 146 10.77 -17.84 -16.93
N PRO A 147 11.27 -16.61 -16.65
CA PRO A 147 11.27 -15.53 -17.62
C PRO A 147 11.82 -16.04 -18.97
N GLY A 148 11.02 -15.91 -20.04
CA GLY A 148 11.33 -16.46 -21.37
C GLY A 148 10.59 -17.75 -21.75
N GLY A 149 9.73 -18.30 -20.88
CA GLY A 149 8.83 -19.41 -21.25
C GLY A 149 9.46 -20.81 -21.18
N THR A 150 10.70 -20.93 -20.69
CA THR A 150 11.37 -22.23 -20.55
C THR A 150 11.07 -22.86 -19.20
N ARG A 151 10.74 -24.15 -19.20
CA ARG A 151 10.53 -24.95 -17.98
C ARG A 151 11.88 -25.42 -17.47
N THR A 152 12.22 -25.12 -16.22
CA THR A 152 13.37 -25.78 -15.57
C THR A 152 13.07 -27.26 -15.36
N ALA A 153 14.01 -28.11 -15.77
CA ALA A 153 13.92 -29.56 -15.63
C ALA A 153 13.86 -29.98 -14.15
#